data_AF-A0A1W0X0K0-F1
#
_entry.id   AF-A0A1W0X0K0-F1
#
_cell.length_a   1.000
_cell.length_b   1.000
_cell.length_c   1.000
_cell.angle_alpha   90.00
_cell.angle_beta   90.00
_cell.angle_gamma   90.00
#
_symmetry.space_group_name_H-M   'P 1'
#
loop_
_entity.id
_entity.type
_entity.pdbx_description
1 polymer ?
#
loop_
_entity_poly.entity_id
_entity_poly.type
_entity_poly.pdbx_seq_one_letter_code
_entity_poly.pdbx_strand_id
1 'polypeptide(L)'
;MLKNTDAITLQALLDFMYSGATEMVSDTASSLVAAADQFNMIDLKDICCEYLETQEMKLEDIGRLLILADQHTLPRLKFVIMAFLRKANNAAKFAESEGFDEIFA
;
A
#
# COMPACT_ATOMS: atom_id res chain seq x y z
N MET A 1 -16.30 7.66 14.07
CA MET A 1 -15.14 7.46 14.98
C MET A 1 -13.94 7.15 14.10
N LEU A 2 -12.92 8.00 14.10
CA LEU A 2 -11.64 7.76 13.42
C LEU A 2 -11.05 6.45 13.97
N LYS A 3 -11.20 5.35 13.24
CA LYS A 3 -10.65 4.06 13.65
C LYS A 3 -9.20 4.01 13.18
N ASN A 4 -8.26 4.04 14.12
CA ASN A 4 -6.84 3.68 13.94
C ASN A 4 -6.09 4.39 12.79
N THR A 5 -6.32 5.68 12.60
CA THR A 5 -5.44 6.50 11.75
C THR A 5 -4.38 7.15 12.62
N ASP A 6 -3.10 6.92 12.33
CA ASP A 6 -2.01 7.57 13.06
C ASP A 6 -1.97 9.08 12.77
N ALA A 7 -1.33 9.85 13.66
CA ALA A 7 -1.31 11.31 13.57
C ALA A 7 -0.67 11.83 12.28
N ILE A 8 0.29 11.09 11.71
CA ILE A 8 1.00 11.49 10.49
C ILE A 8 0.08 11.28 9.28
N THR A 9 -0.60 10.14 9.21
CA THR A 9 -1.59 9.86 8.17
C THR A 9 -2.76 10.85 8.23
N LEU A 10 -3.22 11.22 9.43
CA LEU A 10 -4.26 12.24 9.57
C LEU A 10 -3.79 13.63 9.11
N GLN A 11 -2.54 13.99 9.39
CA GLN A 11 -1.97 15.24 8.90
C GLN A 11 -1.88 15.24 7.36
N ALA A 12 -1.39 14.15 6.76
CA ALA A 12 -1.31 14.01 5.31
C ALA A 12 -2.69 14.10 4.62
N LEU A 13 -3.74 13.56 5.27
CA LEU A 13 -5.14 13.72 4.83
C LEU A 13 -5.59 15.18 4.90
N LEU A 14 -5.32 15.87 6.01
CA LEU A 14 -5.67 17.29 6.18
C LEU A 14 -4.95 18.14 5.13
N ASP A 15 -3.66 17.91 4.93
CA ASP A 15 -2.86 18.63 3.94
C ASP A 15 -3.45 18.43 2.54
N PHE A 16 -3.84 17.21 2.18
CA PHE A 16 -4.51 16.95 0.90
C PHE A 16 -5.86 17.65 0.80
N MET A 17 -6.70 17.60 1.85
CA MET A 17 -8.02 18.24 1.84
C MET A 17 -7.94 19.76 1.69
N TYR A 18 -6.93 20.40 2.30
CA TYR A 18 -6.81 21.86 2.30
C TYR A 18 -5.94 22.43 1.18
N SER A 19 -5.00 21.65 0.64
CA SER A 19 -4.05 22.12 -0.39
C SER A 19 -4.16 21.39 -1.72
N GLY A 20 -4.85 20.25 -1.77
CA GLY A 20 -4.85 19.35 -2.93
C GLY A 20 -3.54 18.59 -3.14
N ALA A 21 -2.57 18.72 -2.22
CA ALA A 21 -1.28 18.08 -2.29
C ALA A 21 -0.93 17.42 -0.95
N THR A 22 -0.14 16.35 -1.00
CA THR A 22 0.35 15.66 0.19
C THR A 22 1.73 15.10 -0.09
N GLU A 23 2.63 15.18 0.90
CA GLU A 23 3.94 14.54 0.78
C GLU A 23 3.80 13.05 1.09
N MET A 24 4.08 12.21 0.09
CA MET A 24 4.08 10.77 0.26
C MET A 24 5.44 10.30 0.74
N VAL A 25 5.45 9.74 1.95
CA VAL A 25 6.60 9.04 2.51
C VAL A 25 6.36 7.54 2.33
N SER A 26 7.39 6.80 1.91
CA SER A 26 7.35 5.33 1.72
C SER A 26 6.61 4.60 2.85
N ASP A 27 6.89 4.97 4.09
CA ASP A 27 6.34 4.31 5.28
C ASP A 27 4.88 4.67 5.56
N THR A 28 4.41 5.83 5.10
CA THR A 28 3.04 6.30 5.33
C THR A 28 2.10 6.00 4.17
N ALA A 29 2.62 5.72 2.97
CA ALA A 29 1.81 5.49 1.77
C ALA A 29 0.76 4.38 1.96
N SER A 30 1.12 3.28 2.64
CA SER A 30 0.18 2.18 2.91
C SER A 30 -0.92 2.56 3.92
N SER A 31 -0.57 3.27 5.00
CA SER A 31 -1.55 3.79 5.96
C SER A 31 -2.47 4.83 5.33
N LEU A 32 -1.91 5.64 4.43
CA LEU A 32 -2.64 6.69 3.72
C LEU A 32 -3.63 6.11 2.71
N VAL A 33 -3.30 5.03 2.02
CA VAL A 33 -4.27 4.26 1.21
C VAL A 33 -5.44 3.80 2.08
N ALA A 34 -5.15 3.20 3.24
CA ALA A 34 -6.20 2.68 4.12
C ALA A 34 -7.12 3.78 4.64
N ALA A 35 -6.55 4.93 4.98
CA ALA A 35 -7.30 6.08 5.44
C ALA A 35 -8.08 6.75 4.29
N ALA A 36 -7.46 6.93 3.11
CA ALA A 36 -8.15 7.46 1.94
C ALA A 36 -9.35 6.61 1.52
N ASP A 37 -9.22 5.28 1.60
CA ASP A 37 -10.33 4.35 1.36
C ASP A 37 -11.44 4.48 2.43
N GLN A 38 -11.07 4.60 3.71
CA GLN A 38 -12.01 4.81 4.81
C GLN A 38 -12.80 6.13 4.67
N PHE A 39 -12.14 7.20 4.22
CA PHE A 39 -12.75 8.52 4.02
C PHE A 39 -13.35 8.70 2.62
N ASN A 40 -13.31 7.66 1.78
CA ASN A 40 -13.80 7.65 0.40
C ASN A 40 -13.17 8.75 -0.48
N MET A 41 -11.90 9.05 -0.24
CA MET A 41 -11.09 10.02 -0.97
C MET A 41 -10.40 9.32 -2.15
N ILE A 42 -11.16 9.09 -3.22
CA ILE A 42 -10.73 8.31 -4.39
C ILE A 42 -9.46 8.89 -5.02
N ASP A 43 -9.40 10.21 -5.22
CA ASP A 43 -8.24 10.86 -5.85
C ASP A 43 -6.95 10.63 -5.03
N LEU A 44 -7.03 10.77 -3.71
CA LEU A 44 -5.89 10.53 -2.82
C LEU A 44 -5.47 9.05 -2.85
N LYS A 45 -6.45 8.14 -2.82
CA LYS A 45 -6.21 6.70 -2.91
C LYS A 45 -5.48 6.35 -4.20
N ASP A 46 -5.90 6.91 -5.33
CA ASP A 46 -5.29 6.65 -6.63
C ASP A 46 -3.85 7.16 -6.68
N ILE A 47 -3.59 8.39 -6.20
CA ILE A 47 -2.21 8.94 -6.15
C ILE A 47 -1.32 8.06 -5.25
N CYS A 48 -1.83 7.59 -4.10
CA CYS A 48 -1.05 6.71 -3.22
C CYS A 48 -0.76 5.36 -3.88
N CYS A 49 -1.72 4.81 -4.62
CA CYS A 49 -1.54 3.57 -5.34
C CYS A 49 -0.49 3.72 -6.44
N GLU A 50 -0.59 4.78 -7.24
CA GLU A 50 0.40 5.08 -8.27
C GLU A 50 1.81 5.23 -7.67
N TYR A 51 1.93 5.93 -6.53
CA TYR A 51 3.19 6.06 -5.82
C TYR A 51 3.76 4.68 -5.44
N LEU A 52 2.96 3.81 -4.81
CA LEU A 52 3.38 2.45 -4.43
C LEU A 52 3.77 1.59 -5.64
N GLU A 53 3.11 1.76 -6.78
CA GLU A 53 3.42 1.06 -8.03
C GLU A 53 4.77 1.48 -8.63
N THR A 54 5.21 2.72 -8.40
CA THR A 54 6.50 3.23 -8.90
C THR A 54 7.70 2.88 -8.03
N GLN A 55 7.49 2.48 -6.77
CA GLN A 55 8.58 2.14 -5.86
C GLN A 55 9.24 0.82 -6.25
N GLU A 56 10.54 0.71 -5.94
CA GLU A 56 11.26 -0.55 -6.08
C GLU A 56 10.71 -1.59 -5.10
N MET A 57 10.06 -2.62 -5.62
CA MET A 57 9.56 -3.72 -4.81
C MET A 57 10.67 -4.61 -4.28
N LYS A 58 10.65 -4.81 -2.96
CA LYS A 58 11.51 -5.77 -2.26
C LYS A 58 10.69 -6.97 -1.82
N LEU A 59 11.35 -8.12 -1.68
CA LEU A 59 10.72 -9.37 -1.21
C LEU A 59 10.06 -9.22 0.17
N GLU A 60 10.69 -8.45 1.07
CA GLU A 60 10.20 -8.17 2.43
C GLU A 60 8.86 -7.41 2.44
N ASP A 61 8.62 -6.54 1.45
CA ASP A 61 7.40 -5.72 1.40
C ASP A 61 6.20 -6.45 0.77
N ILE A 62 6.42 -7.57 0.09
CA ILE A 62 5.37 -8.23 -0.73
C ILE A 62 4.19 -8.68 0.12
N GLY A 63 4.44 -9.29 1.29
CA GLY A 63 3.37 -9.79 2.16
C GLY A 63 2.43 -8.66 2.56
N ARG A 64 3.00 -7.61 3.17
CA ARG A 64 2.30 -6.40 3.59
C ARG A 64 1.56 -5.71 2.43
N LEU A 65 2.20 -5.55 1.26
CA LEU A 65 1.57 -4.91 0.10
C LEU A 65 0.45 -5.75 -0.50
N LEU A 66 0.55 -7.08 -0.48
CA LEU A 66 -0.49 -7.96 -0.98
C LEU A 66 -1.73 -7.93 -0.08
N ILE A 67 -1.54 -7.92 1.25
CA ILE A 67 -2.62 -7.75 2.22
C ILE A 67 -3.32 -6.42 1.99
N LEU A 68 -2.56 -5.33 1.85
CA LEU A 68 -3.11 -3.99 1.58
C LEU A 68 -3.91 -3.96 0.26
N ALA A 69 -3.36 -4.56 -0.79
CA ALA A 69 -4.00 -4.58 -2.10
C ALA A 69 -5.31 -5.37 -2.10
N ASP A 70 -5.39 -6.45 -1.33
CA ASP A 70 -6.60 -7.25 -1.19
C ASP A 70 -7.65 -6.52 -0.33
N GLN A 71 -7.24 -5.96 0.81
CA GLN A 71 -8.12 -5.23 1.73
C GLN A 71 -8.79 -4.00 1.10
N HIS A 72 -8.03 -3.22 0.32
CA HIS A 72 -8.52 -1.97 -0.27
C HIS A 72 -8.90 -2.10 -1.75
N THR A 73 -8.99 -3.33 -2.26
CA THR A 73 -9.36 -3.63 -3.66
C THR A 73 -8.51 -2.81 -4.65
N LEU A 74 -7.20 -3.05 -4.65
CA LEU A 74 -6.22 -2.38 -5.52
C LEU A 74 -5.72 -3.31 -6.63
N PRO A 75 -6.46 -3.44 -7.76
CA PRO A 75 -6.16 -4.44 -8.78
C PRO A 75 -4.84 -4.19 -9.51
N ARG A 76 -4.46 -2.91 -9.71
CA ARG A 76 -3.20 -2.55 -10.37
C ARG A 76 -1.99 -2.90 -9.49
N LEU A 77 -1.99 -2.49 -8.23
CA LEU A 77 -0.94 -2.88 -7.28
C LEU A 77 -0.77 -4.41 -7.20
N LYS A 78 -1.88 -5.16 -7.13
CA LYS A 78 -1.86 -6.64 -7.17
C LYS A 78 -1.22 -7.17 -8.45
N PHE A 79 -1.49 -6.57 -9.61
CA PHE A 79 -0.86 -6.95 -10.88
C PHE A 79 0.66 -6.71 -10.86
N VAL A 80 1.13 -5.56 -10.36
CA VAL A 80 2.57 -5.26 -10.32
C VAL A 80 3.29 -6.23 -9.37
N ILE A 81 2.70 -6.53 -8.20
CA ILE A 81 3.23 -7.52 -7.25
C ILE A 81 3.35 -8.91 -7.91
N MET A 82 2.29 -9.37 -8.58
CA MET A 82 2.29 -10.66 -9.28
C MET A 82 3.32 -10.70 -10.41
N ALA A 83 3.51 -9.57 -11.12
CA ALA A 83 4.53 -9.46 -12.15
C ALA A 83 5.95 -9.52 -11.56
N PHE A 84 6.18 -8.98 -10.36
CA PHE A 84 7.44 -9.09 -9.64
C PHE A 84 7.71 -10.53 -9.18
N LEU A 85 6.73 -11.21 -8.60
CA LEU A 85 6.85 -12.61 -8.14
C LEU A 85 7.16 -13.58 -9.28
N ARG A 86 6.60 -13.32 -10.47
CA ARG A 86 6.85 -14.13 -11.68
C ARG A 86 8.30 -14.01 -12.19
N LYS A 87 9.03 -12.94 -11.84
CA LYS A 87 10.42 -12.75 -12.28
C LYS A 87 11.40 -13.58 -11.43
N ALA A 88 12.45 -14.08 -12.07
CA ALA A 88 13.71 -14.52 -11.44
C ALA A 88 13.59 -15.40 -10.17
N ASN A 89 12.62 -16.32 -10.14
CA ASN A 89 12.35 -17.22 -9.01
C ASN A 89 11.95 -16.53 -7.70
N ASN A 90 11.45 -15.29 -7.78
CA ASN A 90 11.01 -14.52 -6.61
C ASN A 90 9.82 -15.20 -5.90
N ALA A 91 8.94 -15.89 -6.64
CA ALA A 91 7.85 -16.67 -6.05
C ALA A 91 8.35 -17.75 -5.07
N ALA A 92 9.41 -18.49 -5.42
CA ALA A 92 9.97 -19.50 -4.53
C ALA A 92 10.62 -18.86 -3.29
N LYS A 93 11.39 -17.78 -3.48
CA LYS A 93 12.00 -17.02 -2.38
C LYS A 93 10.96 -16.42 -1.43
N PHE A 94 9.83 -15.96 -1.99
CA PHE A 94 8.74 -15.41 -1.20
C PHE A 94 8.04 -16.49 -0.38
N ALA A 95 7.83 -17.69 -0.95
CA ALA A 95 7.24 -18.81 -0.23
C ALA A 95 8.09 -19.31 0.95
N GLU A 96 9.40 -19.04 0.94
CA GLU A 96 10.33 -19.33 2.04
C GLU A 96 10.47 -18.16 3.04
N SER A 97 9.84 -17.01 2.76
CA SER A 97 9.94 -15.81 3.57
C SER A 97 8.80 -15.70 4.59
N GLU A 98 9.07 -15.03 5.72
CA GLU A 98 8.07 -14.78 6.77
C GLU A 98 6.83 -14.02 6.25
N GLY A 99 7.01 -13.18 5.23
CA GLY A 99 5.91 -12.44 4.60
C GLY A 99 4.87 -13.33 3.91
N PHE A 100 5.17 -14.61 3.63
CA PHE A 100 4.17 -15.57 3.16
C PHE A 100 3.29 -16.05 4.31
N ASP A 101 3.87 -16.32 5.48
CA ASP A 101 3.13 -16.75 6.66
C ASP A 101 2.19 -15.64 7.16
N GLU A 102 2.61 -14.38 7.07
CA GLU A 102 1.79 -13.21 7.42
C GLU A 102 0.49 -13.10 6.60
N ILE A 103 0.45 -13.64 5.38
CA ILE A 103 -0.77 -13.62 4.54
C ILE A 103 -1.85 -14.57 5.08
N PHE A 104 -1.44 -15.65 5.76
CA PHE A 104 -2.33 -16.69 6.27
C PHE A 104 -2.54 -16.65 7.80
N ALA A 105 -1.90 -15.71 8.48
CA ALA A 105 -2.04 -15.45 9.90
C ALA A 105 -3.40 -14.81 10.24
#